data_AF-A0A452IRT6-F1
#
_entry.id   AF-A0A452IRT6-F1
#
_cell.length_a   1.000
_cell.length_b   1.000
_cell.length_c   1.000
_cell.angle_alpha   90.00
_cell.angle_beta   90.00
_cell.angle_gamma   90.00
#
_symmetry.space_group_name_H-M   'P 1'
#
loop_
_entity.id
_entity.type
_entity.pdbx_description
1 polymer ?
#
loop_
_entity_poly.entity_id
_entity_poly.type
_entity_poly.pdbx_seq_one_letter_code
_entity_poly.pdbx_strand_id
1 'polypeptide(L)'
;HIDHCRNGDVSAGFACVVMAESGSTVRTFTPFYFLVEPVDTLSVRGAFIILNCSAYCEPSPKIEWKKDGTFLNLVSDDRRQLLPNGSLLINNGDGGLYRCVIESGQASARSSSPAGWGAEAQGFRPAA
;
A
#
# COMPACT_ATOMS: atom_id res chain seq x y z
N HIS A 1 9.52 -11.25 -6.50
CA HIS A 1 9.45 -12.70 -6.30
C HIS A 1 8.59 -13.25 -7.44
N ILE A 2 9.13 -14.09 -8.33
CA ILE A 2 8.41 -14.69 -9.49
C ILE A 2 8.14 -16.14 -9.10
N ASP A 3 6.90 -16.47 -8.75
CA ASP A 3 6.61 -17.73 -8.05
C ASP A 3 6.19 -18.91 -8.96
N HIS A 4 6.59 -18.91 -10.25
CA HIS A 4 7.19 -20.05 -11.00
C HIS A 4 6.95 -19.99 -12.54
N CYS A 5 8.04 -19.94 -13.32
CA CYS A 5 8.08 -20.28 -14.75
C CYS A 5 8.89 -21.57 -14.96
N ARG A 6 8.55 -22.38 -15.98
CA ARG A 6 9.32 -23.58 -16.41
C ARG A 6 8.79 -24.01 -17.79
N ASN A 7 9.50 -24.58 -18.77
CA ASN A 7 10.87 -25.08 -18.87
C ASN A 7 11.61 -24.31 -20.01
N GLY A 8 12.88 -23.95 -19.82
CA GLY A 8 13.70 -23.24 -20.82
C GLY A 8 13.71 -21.70 -20.73
N ASP A 9 13.11 -21.11 -19.70
CA ASP A 9 12.83 -19.67 -19.62
C ASP A 9 14.05 -18.72 -19.71
N VAL A 10 13.88 -17.63 -20.47
CA VAL A 10 14.71 -16.41 -20.40
C VAL A 10 13.93 -15.31 -19.67
N SER A 11 14.53 -14.72 -18.64
CA SER A 11 13.94 -13.60 -17.89
C SER A 11 14.35 -12.27 -18.52
N ALA A 12 13.37 -11.44 -18.92
CA ALA A 12 13.62 -10.10 -19.44
C ALA A 12 12.71 -9.09 -18.73
N GLY A 13 13.19 -8.49 -17.65
CA GLY A 13 12.45 -7.49 -16.90
C GLY A 13 11.11 -8.01 -16.35
N PHE A 14 10.01 -7.39 -16.79
CA PHE A 14 8.63 -7.67 -16.37
C PHE A 14 7.98 -8.85 -17.10
N ALA A 15 8.70 -9.58 -17.95
CA ALA A 15 8.15 -10.72 -18.68
C ALA A 15 9.02 -11.98 -18.55
N CYS A 16 8.34 -13.13 -18.55
CA CYS A 16 8.93 -14.45 -18.50
C CYS A 16 8.41 -15.27 -19.69
N VAL A 17 9.28 -15.95 -20.43
CA VAL A 17 8.91 -16.67 -21.67
C VAL A 17 9.12 -18.16 -21.50
N VAL A 18 8.03 -18.90 -21.40
CA VAL A 18 8.03 -20.37 -21.29
C VAL A 18 8.10 -20.98 -22.68
N MET A 19 9.14 -21.76 -22.95
CA MET A 19 9.35 -22.43 -24.24
C MET A 19 8.96 -23.93 -24.15
N ALA A 20 8.07 -24.39 -25.02
CA ALA A 20 7.70 -25.80 -25.14
C ALA A 20 7.74 -26.27 -26.59
N GLU A 21 7.81 -27.59 -26.82
CA GLU A 21 7.85 -28.19 -28.17
C GLU A 21 6.61 -27.84 -29.01
N SER A 22 5.49 -27.50 -28.36
CA SER A 22 4.22 -27.09 -28.99
C SER A 22 4.04 -25.58 -29.15
N GLY A 23 5.00 -24.75 -28.68
CA GLY A 23 4.93 -23.28 -28.78
C GLY A 23 5.50 -22.55 -27.57
N SER A 24 5.58 -21.22 -27.68
CA SER A 24 6.09 -20.32 -26.64
C SER A 24 4.95 -19.55 -25.96
N THR A 25 4.90 -19.55 -24.63
CA THR A 25 3.96 -18.76 -23.83
C THR A 25 4.70 -17.62 -23.14
N VAL A 26 4.34 -16.37 -23.44
CA VAL A 26 4.86 -15.19 -22.74
C VAL A 26 3.94 -14.85 -21.56
N ARG A 27 4.50 -14.82 -20.36
CA ARG A 27 3.85 -14.30 -19.15
C ARG A 27 4.39 -12.92 -18.84
N THR A 28 3.55 -11.90 -18.97
CA THR A 28 3.87 -10.53 -18.57
C THR A 28 3.36 -10.28 -17.15
N PHE A 29 4.24 -9.81 -16.29
CA PHE A 29 3.94 -9.34 -14.94
C PHE A 29 3.86 -7.83 -14.95
N THR A 30 2.72 -7.26 -14.58
CA THR A 30 2.66 -5.82 -14.37
C THR A 30 3.52 -5.43 -13.17
N PRO A 31 4.36 -4.38 -13.26
CA PRO A 31 5.06 -3.83 -12.11
C PRO A 31 4.05 -3.44 -11.01
N PHE A 32 4.28 -3.91 -9.78
CA PHE A 32 3.43 -3.59 -8.64
C PHE A 32 4.30 -3.30 -7.42
N TYR A 33 4.35 -2.03 -7.00
CA TYR A 33 5.17 -1.58 -5.88
C TYR A 33 4.66 -0.27 -5.28
N PHE A 34 5.02 0.01 -4.02
CA PHE A 34 4.77 1.29 -3.39
C PHE A 34 5.64 2.39 -4.00
N LEU A 35 5.04 3.52 -4.37
CA LEU A 35 5.75 4.75 -4.71
C LEU A 35 6.04 5.57 -3.46
N VAL A 36 5.06 5.61 -2.54
CA VAL A 36 5.19 6.22 -1.23
C VAL A 36 4.54 5.29 -0.22
N GLU A 37 5.33 4.89 0.78
CA GLU A 37 4.83 4.14 1.93
C GLU A 37 4.42 5.10 3.04
N PRO A 38 3.39 4.73 3.83
CA PRO A 38 3.06 5.49 5.00
C PRO A 38 4.22 5.48 5.99
N VAL A 39 4.36 6.58 6.71
CA VAL A 39 5.39 6.76 7.73
C VAL A 39 4.75 7.04 9.06
N ASP A 40 5.41 6.57 10.11
CA ASP A 40 5.00 6.75 11.50
C ASP A 40 4.89 8.26 11.78
N THR A 41 3.67 8.75 12.01
CA THR A 41 3.41 10.20 12.09
C THR A 41 2.81 10.58 13.43
N LEU A 42 3.47 11.52 14.11
CA LEU A 42 2.98 12.14 15.34
C LEU A 42 2.66 13.60 15.11
N SER A 43 1.49 14.03 15.55
CA SER A 43 1.06 15.43 15.46
C SER A 43 0.70 16.02 16.82
N VAL A 44 0.50 17.33 16.87
CA VAL A 44 0.02 18.03 18.06
C VAL A 44 -1.48 17.83 18.21
N ARG A 45 -1.96 17.65 19.45
CA ARG A 45 -3.41 17.52 19.71
C ARG A 45 -4.15 18.71 19.09
N GLY A 46 -5.21 18.41 18.34
CA GLY A 46 -6.01 19.39 17.63
C GLY A 46 -5.59 19.64 16.18
N ALA A 47 -4.43 19.14 15.74
CA ALA A 47 -4.04 19.14 14.34
C ALA A 47 -4.44 17.83 13.64
N PHE A 48 -4.54 17.89 12.31
CA PHE A 48 -4.76 16.71 11.47
C PHE A 48 -3.44 15.97 11.19
N ILE A 49 -3.55 14.70 10.83
CA ILE A 49 -2.44 13.84 10.38
C ILE A 49 -2.72 13.44 8.93
N ILE A 50 -1.70 13.43 8.09
CA ILE A 50 -1.78 12.92 6.73
C ILE A 50 -0.81 11.75 6.60
N LEU A 51 -1.34 10.56 6.32
CA LEU A 51 -0.54 9.39 5.98
C LEU A 51 -0.52 9.24 4.47
N ASN A 52 0.65 9.48 3.87
CA ASN A 52 0.81 9.35 2.43
C ASN A 52 0.92 7.87 2.06
N CYS A 53 0.11 7.42 1.10
CA CYS A 53 0.27 6.10 0.50
C CYS A 53 -0.02 6.20 -0.99
N SER A 54 0.94 5.80 -1.82
CA SER A 54 0.76 5.73 -3.26
C SER A 54 1.52 4.55 -3.84
N ALA A 55 1.04 4.06 -4.96
CA ALA A 55 1.50 2.82 -5.54
C ALA A 55 1.48 2.89 -7.06
N TYR A 56 2.41 2.19 -7.68
CA TYR A 56 2.42 1.99 -9.10
C TYR A 56 1.82 0.62 -9.44
N CYS A 57 0.80 0.62 -10.30
CA CYS A 57 0.18 -0.56 -10.89
C CYS A 57 -0.51 -0.15 -12.19
N GLU A 58 -0.48 -1.02 -13.20
CA GLU A 58 -1.21 -0.84 -14.47
C GLU A 58 -2.15 -2.05 -14.71
N PRO A 59 -3.48 -1.88 -14.61
CA PRO A 59 -4.22 -0.63 -14.39
C PRO A 59 -4.05 -0.08 -12.96
N SER A 60 -4.40 1.21 -12.76
CA SER A 60 -4.29 1.92 -11.48
C SER A 60 -4.80 1.06 -10.30
N PRO A 61 -4.04 0.96 -9.20
CA PRO A 61 -4.38 0.07 -8.11
C PRO A 61 -5.51 0.64 -7.26
N LYS A 62 -6.24 -0.24 -6.58
CA LYS A 62 -7.18 0.16 -5.53
C LYS A 62 -6.41 0.33 -4.22
N ILE A 63 -6.46 1.52 -3.65
CA ILE A 63 -5.86 1.83 -2.35
C ILE A 63 -6.95 1.83 -1.29
N GLU A 64 -6.78 0.99 -0.27
CA GLU A 64 -7.67 0.87 0.87
C GLU A 64 -6.90 1.03 2.17
N TRP A 65 -7.57 1.55 3.19
CA TRP A 65 -6.97 1.76 4.50
C TRP A 65 -7.63 0.90 5.57
N LYS A 66 -6.79 0.33 6.43
CA LYS A 66 -7.21 -0.37 7.64
C LYS A 66 -6.73 0.38 8.87
N LYS A 67 -7.55 0.39 9.92
CA LYS A 67 -7.17 0.82 11.25
C LYS A 67 -7.28 -0.36 12.20
N ASP A 68 -6.20 -0.66 12.93
CA ASP A 68 -6.16 -1.72 13.94
C ASP A 68 -6.66 -3.09 13.42
N GLY A 69 -6.48 -3.34 12.11
CA GLY A 69 -6.92 -4.58 11.42
C GLY A 69 -8.26 -4.48 10.68
N THR A 70 -9.07 -3.45 10.94
CA THR A 70 -10.41 -3.28 10.35
C THR A 70 -10.38 -2.30 9.18
N PHE A 71 -11.05 -2.63 8.07
CA PHE A 71 -11.17 -1.71 6.94
C PHE A 71 -11.97 -0.46 7.32
N LEU A 72 -11.45 0.71 6.95
CA LEU A 72 -12.12 1.98 7.18
C LEU A 72 -13.23 2.17 6.14
N ASN A 73 -14.43 2.47 6.61
CA ASN A 73 -15.53 2.89 5.74
C ASN A 73 -15.54 4.42 5.65
N LEU A 74 -14.74 4.95 4.72
CA LEU A 74 -14.52 6.40 4.55
C LEU A 74 -15.72 7.14 3.95
N VAL A 75 -16.80 6.44 3.58
CA VAL A 75 -18.03 7.05 3.04
C VAL A 75 -18.87 7.70 4.16
N SER A 76 -18.76 7.21 5.39
CA SER A 76 -19.56 7.65 6.54
C SER A 76 -18.71 8.21 7.67
N ASP A 77 -17.46 8.61 7.37
CA ASP A 77 -16.44 8.89 8.37
C ASP A 77 -16.00 10.35 8.35
N ASP A 78 -16.58 11.17 9.22
CA ASP A 78 -16.22 12.60 9.29
C ASP A 78 -14.83 12.84 9.88
N ARG A 79 -14.25 11.81 10.53
CA ARG A 79 -12.93 11.91 11.17
C ARG A 79 -11.81 11.52 10.23
N ARG A 80 -12.10 10.87 9.10
CA ARG A 80 -11.10 10.27 8.21
C ARG A 80 -11.51 10.42 6.75
N GLN A 81 -10.62 10.90 5.92
CA GLN A 81 -10.91 11.12 4.51
C GLN A 81 -9.81 10.52 3.62
N LEU A 82 -10.22 9.79 2.57
CA LEU A 82 -9.31 9.39 1.51
C LEU A 82 -9.08 10.57 0.57
N LEU A 83 -7.83 10.96 0.40
CA LEU A 83 -7.43 11.95 -0.58
C LEU A 83 -7.32 11.32 -1.97
N PRO A 84 -7.51 12.10 -3.06
CA PRO A 84 -7.44 11.57 -4.44
C PRO A 84 -6.10 10.92 -4.80
N ASN A 85 -5.03 11.24 -4.08
CA ASN A 85 -3.70 10.68 -4.26
C ASN A 85 -3.47 9.36 -3.49
N GLY A 86 -4.49 8.82 -2.82
CA GLY A 86 -4.40 7.60 -2.00
C GLY A 86 -4.02 7.84 -0.53
N SER A 87 -3.70 9.09 -0.16
CA SER A 87 -3.32 9.45 1.21
C SER A 87 -4.52 9.51 2.13
N LEU A 88 -4.34 9.16 3.40
CA LEU A 88 -5.39 9.21 4.41
C LEU A 88 -5.22 10.44 5.29
N LEU A 89 -6.23 11.31 5.30
CA LEU A 89 -6.33 12.42 6.25
C LEU A 89 -7.09 11.95 7.48
N ILE A 90 -6.51 12.17 8.66
CA ILE A 90 -7.05 11.76 9.96
C ILE A 90 -7.21 13.00 10.84
N ASN A 91 -8.40 13.21 11.36
CA ASN A 91 -8.71 14.29 12.29
C ASN A 91 -8.40 13.89 13.74
N ASN A 92 -8.19 14.91 14.58
CA ASN A 92 -7.87 14.78 15.99
C ASN A 92 -8.77 13.77 16.73
N GLY A 93 -8.17 12.85 17.48
CA GLY A 93 -8.87 11.90 18.36
C GLY A 93 -9.02 10.48 17.82
N ASP A 94 -8.54 10.17 16.62
CA ASP A 94 -8.47 8.80 16.09
C ASP A 94 -7.01 8.37 15.87
N GLY A 95 -6.37 7.88 16.94
CA GLY A 95 -4.99 7.37 16.90
C GLY A 95 -5.00 5.86 16.78
N GLY A 96 -3.92 5.27 16.26
CA GLY A 96 -3.78 3.82 16.16
C GLY A 96 -2.84 3.36 15.06
N LEU A 97 -2.88 2.06 14.76
CA LEU A 97 -2.08 1.48 13.69
C LEU A 97 -2.86 1.52 12.39
N TYR A 98 -2.42 2.38 11.46
CA TYR A 98 -3.00 2.47 10.14
C TYR A 98 -2.21 1.58 9.18
N ARG A 99 -2.91 0.91 8.27
CA ARG A 99 -2.30 0.03 7.28
C ARG A 99 -2.89 0.34 5.91
N CYS A 100 -2.03 0.80 5.01
CA CYS A 100 -2.35 0.93 3.61
C CYS A 100 -2.32 -0.45 2.96
N VAL A 101 -3.39 -0.79 2.27
CA VAL A 101 -3.58 -2.02 1.52
C VAL A 101 -3.75 -1.63 0.06
N ILE A 102 -2.84 -2.09 -0.78
CA ILE A 102 -2.94 -1.94 -2.22
C ILE A 102 -3.40 -3.29 -2.76
N GLU A 103 -4.47 -3.26 -3.55
CA GLU A 103 -4.98 -4.43 -4.23
C GLU A 103 -5.01 -4.20 -5.73
N SER A 104 -4.46 -5.17 -6.45
CA SER A 104 -4.52 -5.32 -7.90
C SER A 104 -4.95 -6.76 -8.19
N GLY A 105 -5.65 -6.98 -9.31
CA GLY A 105 -6.22 -8.30 -9.64
C GLY A 105 -5.23 -9.48 -9.68
N GLN A 106 -3.92 -9.20 -9.68
CA GLN A 106 -2.86 -10.21 -9.64
C GLN A 106 -1.93 -10.12 -8.41
N ALA A 107 -1.95 -9.01 -7.66
CA ALA A 107 -0.99 -8.74 -6.59
C ALA A 107 -1.58 -7.87 -5.48
N SER A 108 -1.13 -8.09 -4.24
CA SER A 108 -1.49 -7.24 -3.09
C SER A 108 -0.26 -6.91 -2.26
N ALA A 109 -0.17 -5.66 -1.83
CA ALA A 109 0.90 -5.15 -0.99
C ALA A 109 0.30 -4.38 0.18
N ARG A 110 0.97 -4.43 1.34
CA ARG A 110 0.47 -3.86 2.59
C ARG A 110 1.61 -3.22 3.36
N SER A 111 1.40 -2.00 3.82
CA SER A 111 2.37 -1.26 4.63
C SER A 111 1.65 -0.61 5.81
N SER A 112 2.22 -0.70 7.01
CA SER A 112 1.57 -0.26 8.25
C SER A 112 2.40 0.74 9.01
N SER A 113 1.76 1.80 9.47
CA SER A 113 2.38 2.90 10.19
C SER A 113 1.44 3.38 11.29
N PRO A 114 1.92 3.49 12.53
CA PRO A 114 1.17 4.14 13.60
C PRO A 114 0.99 5.63 13.31
N ALA A 115 -0.17 6.16 13.71
CA ALA A 115 -0.48 7.58 13.68
C ALA A 115 -1.14 8.00 14.98
N GLY A 116 -0.74 9.15 15.52
CA GLY A 116 -1.14 9.55 16.86
C GLY A 116 -0.77 10.97 17.26
N TRP A 117 -1.15 11.37 18.48
CA TRP A 117 -0.86 12.71 19.03
C TRP A 117 -0.16 12.69 20.40
N GLY A 118 1.01 13.32 20.50
CA GLY A 118 1.70 13.51 21.79
C GLY A 118 2.49 12.28 22.30
N ALA A 119 2.39 11.97 23.60
CA ALA A 119 3.24 11.02 24.35
C ALA A 119 3.03 9.52 24.01
N GLU A 120 2.23 9.21 23.00
CA GLU A 120 1.95 7.87 22.45
C GLU A 120 3.10 7.33 21.57
N ALA A 121 4.24 8.02 21.58
CA ALA A 121 5.45 7.75 20.80
C ALA A 121 6.23 6.46 21.16
N GLN A 122 5.70 5.58 22.03
CA GLN A 122 6.40 4.34 22.44
C GLN A 122 6.42 3.30 21.30
N GLY A 123 7.27 3.53 20.30
CA GLY A 123 7.48 2.63 19.16
C GLY A 123 7.54 3.29 17.78
N PHE A 124 7.38 4.61 17.69
CA PHE A 124 7.45 5.33 16.41
C PHE A 124 8.90 5.40 15.93
N ARG A 125 9.18 4.88 14.72
CA ARG A 125 10.46 5.12 14.06
C ARG A 125 10.34 6.46 13.33
N PRO A 126 11.01 7.53 13.77
CA PRO A 126 10.94 8.81 13.07
C PRO A 126 11.40 8.61 11.62
N ALA A 127 10.65 9.19 10.67
CA ALA A 127 11.10 9.34 9.31
C ALA A 127 12.40 10.17 9.33
N ALA A 128 13.50 9.56 8.86
CA ALA A 128 14.82 10.18 8.82
C ALA A 128 14.90 11.28 7.76
#